data_AF-A0AAW0L1Q7-F1
#
_entry.id   AF-A0AAW0L1Q7-F1
#
_cell.length_a   1.000
_cell.length_b   1.000
_cell.length_c   1.000
_cell.angle_alpha   90.00
_cell.angle_beta   90.00
_cell.angle_gamma   90.00
#
_symmetry.space_group_name_H-M   'P 1'
#
loop_
_entity.id
_entity.type
_entity.pdbx_description
1 polymer ?
#
loop_
_entity_poly.entity_id
_entity_poly.type
_entity_poly.pdbx_seq_one_letter_code
_entity_poly.pdbx_strand_id
1 'polypeptide(L)'
;MCSLMKLRKPFFFCTNSLTSLSLRRLSSTLSAQPSSSSSSQQTSSTFIHPSAIVHPNALISQGVSIGPFCTVGSSAKLGHGCQLHPGSHIFGNTELGEHCILMTGSVVGDDLPGRTVVGCNNIIGHHAVVGVKCQDLKYKPGDECFLDIGDNNDIREHSSIHRSSKSSDRTVIGDNNLIMGSCHIAHDCKVGNNNIFANNTLLAGHVMVEINSLRMAYRKIFMPVDANSASFEERLAEVEQNEELAHIPAVCSMVQSIRNSFSEDRRGICKFRHWI
;
A
#
# COMPACT_ATOMS: atom_id res chain seq x y z
N MET A 1 20.47 -11.62 -52.63
CA MET A 1 19.63 -10.56 -53.21
C MET A 1 19.32 -9.53 -52.12
N CYS A 2 19.79 -8.29 -52.34
CA CYS A 2 19.38 -6.97 -51.81
C CYS A 2 18.77 -6.85 -50.39
N SER A 3 19.13 -5.90 -49.52
CA SER A 3 20.04 -4.75 -49.60
C SER A 3 20.27 -4.20 -48.17
N LEU A 4 21.52 -3.90 -47.82
CA LEU A 4 21.87 -2.90 -46.80
C LEU A 4 21.53 -1.49 -47.31
N MET A 5 21.15 -0.55 -46.43
CA MET A 5 21.88 0.72 -46.19
C MET A 5 21.11 1.71 -45.30
N LYS A 6 21.77 2.06 -44.17
CA LYS A 6 22.04 3.40 -43.61
C LYS A 6 20.94 4.49 -43.66
N LEU A 7 20.66 5.09 -42.49
CA LEU A 7 20.90 6.53 -42.27
C LEU A 7 20.78 6.91 -40.78
N ARG A 8 21.95 7.06 -40.13
CA ARG A 8 22.14 7.93 -38.94
C ARG A 8 22.17 9.39 -39.41
N LYS A 9 21.58 10.30 -38.64
CA LYS A 9 21.83 11.74 -38.75
C LYS A 9 22.16 12.35 -37.36
N PRO A 10 22.92 13.46 -37.33
CA PRO A 10 23.94 13.69 -36.30
C PRO A 10 23.56 14.76 -35.27
N PHE A 11 24.25 14.67 -34.13
CA PHE A 11 24.34 15.71 -33.11
C PHE A 11 24.91 17.00 -33.69
N PHE A 12 24.20 18.11 -33.52
CA PHE A 12 24.71 19.46 -33.79
C PHE A 12 25.43 19.98 -32.54
N PHE A 13 26.74 20.11 -32.65
CA PHE A 13 27.55 21.00 -31.82
C PHE A 13 27.34 22.43 -32.32
N CYS A 14 26.94 23.35 -31.43
CA CYS A 14 27.01 24.78 -31.70
C CYS A 14 28.11 25.37 -30.83
N THR A 15 29.25 25.64 -31.44
CA THR A 15 30.34 26.44 -30.89
C THR A 15 29.99 27.92 -31.06
N ASN A 16 29.95 28.68 -29.97
CA ASN A 16 30.00 30.14 -30.05
C ASN A 16 30.98 30.71 -29.02
N SER A 17 32.13 31.13 -29.57
CA SER A 17 32.79 32.42 -29.36
C SER A 17 32.90 32.97 -27.93
N LEU A 18 34.12 32.87 -27.40
CA LEU A 18 34.66 33.72 -26.34
C LEU A 18 34.70 35.18 -26.79
N THR A 19 33.92 36.05 -26.13
CA THR A 19 34.24 37.48 -26.09
C THR A 19 33.95 38.05 -24.69
N SER A 20 35.04 38.49 -24.05
CA SER A 20 35.19 39.56 -23.05
C SER A 20 33.92 40.29 -22.63
N LEU A 21 33.67 40.40 -21.31
CA LEU A 21 33.36 41.67 -20.63
C LEU A 21 33.30 41.54 -19.08
N SER A 22 34.26 42.21 -18.44
CA SER A 22 34.20 42.95 -17.17
C SER A 22 33.62 42.29 -15.89
N LEU A 23 34.54 41.94 -14.97
CA LEU A 23 34.27 41.82 -13.54
C LEU A 23 33.79 43.16 -12.96
N ARG A 24 32.49 43.31 -12.73
CA ARG A 24 31.97 44.31 -11.79
C ARG A 24 31.62 43.64 -10.47
N ARG A 25 32.45 43.93 -9.45
CA ARG A 25 32.07 43.78 -8.04
C ARG A 25 30.78 44.57 -7.80
N LEU A 26 29.74 43.92 -7.32
CA LEU A 26 28.63 44.58 -6.67
C LEU A 26 28.46 44.01 -5.27
N SER A 27 28.57 44.94 -4.34
CA SER A 27 28.58 44.84 -2.89
C SER A 27 27.31 44.19 -2.35
N SER A 28 27.50 43.30 -1.39
CA SER A 28 26.46 42.76 -0.51
C SER A 28 25.87 43.85 0.38
N THR A 29 24.63 44.21 0.15
CA THR A 29 23.75 44.80 1.17
C THR A 29 22.50 43.95 1.26
N LEU A 30 22.53 42.94 2.14
CA LEU A 30 21.33 42.21 2.55
C LEU A 30 20.44 43.17 3.34
N SER A 31 19.34 43.63 2.74
CA SER A 31 18.20 44.12 3.50
C SER A 31 17.28 42.93 3.78
N ALA A 32 17.39 42.36 4.98
CA ALA A 32 16.46 41.35 5.47
C ALA A 32 15.08 42.01 5.65
N GLN A 33 14.14 41.70 4.75
CA GLN A 33 12.72 41.92 4.95
C GLN A 33 12.17 40.67 5.66
N PRO A 34 11.41 40.78 6.77
CA PRO A 34 10.75 39.63 7.35
C PRO A 34 9.58 39.24 6.45
N SER A 35 9.77 38.25 5.59
CA SER A 35 8.67 37.58 4.90
C SER A 35 7.98 36.67 5.91
N SER A 36 6.99 37.21 6.63
CA SER A 36 5.98 36.41 7.30
C SER A 36 5.12 35.73 6.23
N SER A 37 5.64 34.64 5.66
CA SER A 37 4.83 33.70 4.90
C SER A 37 4.00 32.91 5.90
N SER A 38 2.92 33.52 6.39
CA SER A 38 1.80 32.76 6.91
C SER A 38 1.31 31.90 5.74
N SER A 39 1.75 30.65 5.69
CA SER A 39 1.21 29.65 4.80
C SER A 39 -0.27 29.53 5.14
N SER A 40 -1.11 30.25 4.39
CA SER A 40 -2.55 30.05 4.41
C SER A 40 -2.75 28.58 4.03
N GLN A 41 -3.03 27.73 5.02
CA GLN A 41 -3.49 26.37 4.77
C GLN A 41 -4.74 26.53 3.93
N GLN A 42 -4.61 26.22 2.64
CA GLN A 42 -5.69 26.27 1.68
C GLN A 42 -6.64 25.14 2.09
N THR A 43 -7.70 25.46 2.84
CA THR A 43 -8.70 24.50 3.30
C THR A 43 -9.35 23.89 2.06
N SER A 44 -8.96 22.67 1.71
CA SER A 44 -9.54 21.93 0.60
C SER A 44 -11.01 21.66 0.91
N SER A 45 -11.92 22.16 0.07
CA SER A 45 -13.35 21.89 0.22
C SER A 45 -13.65 20.41 -0.07
N THR A 46 -14.53 19.81 0.72
CA THR A 46 -15.04 18.45 0.47
C THR A 46 -15.79 18.39 -0.86
N PHE A 47 -15.57 17.34 -1.65
CA PHE A 47 -16.25 17.06 -2.92
C PHE A 47 -16.98 15.72 -2.85
N ILE A 48 -18.25 15.71 -3.23
CA ILE A 48 -19.06 14.48 -3.33
C ILE A 48 -19.72 14.47 -4.70
N HIS A 49 -19.42 13.47 -5.52
CA HIS A 49 -20.03 13.35 -6.83
C HIS A 49 -21.55 13.12 -6.71
N PRO A 50 -22.39 13.73 -7.56
CA PRO A 50 -23.86 13.62 -7.46
C PRO A 50 -24.43 12.19 -7.53
N SER A 51 -23.72 11.26 -8.14
CA SER A 51 -24.12 9.84 -8.21
C SER A 51 -23.63 8.98 -7.05
N ALA A 52 -22.86 9.54 -6.10
CA ALA A 52 -22.45 8.84 -4.90
C ALA A 52 -23.63 8.76 -3.92
N ILE A 53 -23.77 7.62 -3.25
CA ILE A 53 -24.78 7.40 -2.21
C ILE A 53 -24.07 7.52 -0.87
N VAL A 54 -24.20 8.68 -0.24
CA VAL A 54 -23.62 8.95 1.09
C VAL A 54 -24.76 9.08 2.07
N HIS A 55 -24.78 8.22 3.09
CA HIS A 55 -25.79 8.29 4.13
C HIS A 55 -25.64 9.61 4.92
N PRO A 56 -26.75 10.31 5.27
CA PRO A 56 -26.69 11.63 5.92
C PRO A 56 -25.96 11.66 7.28
N ASN A 57 -25.93 10.52 7.97
CA ASN A 57 -25.23 10.38 9.26
C ASN A 57 -23.73 10.08 9.15
N ALA A 58 -23.21 9.82 7.94
CA ALA A 58 -21.80 9.56 7.74
C ALA A 58 -20.97 10.81 8.13
N LEU A 59 -19.88 10.60 8.87
CA LEU A 59 -19.03 11.69 9.31
C LEU A 59 -17.92 11.92 8.28
N ILE A 60 -18.02 12.99 7.51
CA ILE A 60 -17.10 13.32 6.42
C ILE A 60 -16.30 14.56 6.77
N SER A 61 -14.98 14.42 6.93
CA SER A 61 -14.09 15.54 7.23
C SER A 61 -13.88 16.48 6.03
N GLN A 62 -13.21 17.61 6.27
CA GLN A 62 -12.82 18.55 5.22
C GLN A 62 -11.87 17.89 4.21
N GLY A 63 -11.88 18.36 2.96
CA GLY A 63 -10.96 17.91 1.91
C GLY A 63 -11.22 16.50 1.39
N VAL A 64 -12.24 15.79 1.89
CA VAL A 64 -12.59 14.46 1.38
C VAL A 64 -13.16 14.57 -0.03
N SER A 65 -12.73 13.68 -0.92
CA SER A 65 -13.24 13.59 -2.30
C SER A 65 -13.89 12.22 -2.52
N ILE A 66 -15.18 12.22 -2.86
CA ILE A 66 -15.97 11.01 -3.10
C ILE A 66 -16.36 10.97 -4.58
N GLY A 67 -15.86 9.98 -5.31
CA GLY A 67 -16.10 9.77 -6.73
C GLY A 67 -17.50 9.24 -7.06
N PRO A 68 -17.86 9.16 -8.36
CA PRO A 68 -19.14 8.62 -8.80
C PRO A 68 -19.37 7.17 -8.34
N PHE A 69 -20.63 6.84 -8.06
CA PHE A 69 -21.07 5.48 -7.72
C PHE A 69 -20.46 4.88 -6.44
N CYS A 70 -19.80 5.70 -5.62
CA CYS A 70 -19.38 5.26 -4.29
C CYS A 70 -20.60 5.08 -3.38
N THR A 71 -20.48 4.19 -2.39
CA THR A 71 -21.47 4.07 -1.31
C THR A 71 -20.80 4.23 0.05
N VAL A 72 -21.34 5.10 0.90
CA VAL A 72 -20.81 5.35 2.26
C VAL A 72 -21.92 5.14 3.28
N GLY A 73 -21.73 4.15 4.15
CA GLY A 73 -22.68 3.75 5.19
C GLY A 73 -22.89 4.79 6.30
N SER A 74 -23.94 4.59 7.09
CA SER A 74 -24.41 5.54 8.12
C SER A 74 -23.43 5.77 9.27
N SER A 75 -22.63 4.77 9.60
CA SER A 75 -21.65 4.81 10.70
C SER A 75 -20.21 5.04 10.23
N ALA A 76 -20.02 5.34 8.94
CA ALA A 76 -18.71 5.58 8.38
C ALA A 76 -18.14 6.91 8.87
N LYS A 77 -16.84 6.93 9.16
CA LYS A 77 -16.07 8.14 9.49
C LYS A 77 -14.86 8.26 8.58
N LEU A 78 -14.77 9.37 7.85
CA LEU A 78 -13.68 9.65 6.92
C LEU A 78 -12.85 10.82 7.43
N GLY A 79 -11.56 10.57 7.69
CA GLY A 79 -10.56 11.57 8.05
C GLY A 79 -10.32 12.60 6.94
N HIS A 80 -9.59 13.66 7.29
CA HIS A 80 -9.28 14.77 6.38
C HIS A 80 -8.58 14.26 5.11
N GLY A 81 -8.98 14.80 3.95
CA GLY A 81 -8.27 14.55 2.70
C GLY A 81 -8.36 13.11 2.15
N CYS A 82 -9.26 12.27 2.66
CA CYS A 82 -9.51 10.94 2.09
C CYS A 82 -10.03 11.03 0.66
N GLN A 83 -9.66 10.06 -0.17
CA GLN A 83 -10.06 9.98 -1.57
C GLN A 83 -10.69 8.63 -1.88
N LEU A 84 -11.97 8.66 -2.24
CA LEU A 84 -12.73 7.50 -2.69
C LEU A 84 -12.84 7.56 -4.22
N HIS A 85 -12.15 6.65 -4.90
CA HIS A 85 -12.26 6.50 -6.36
C HIS A 85 -13.60 5.86 -6.75
N PRO A 86 -14.02 5.99 -8.04
CA PRO A 86 -15.32 5.55 -8.50
C PRO A 86 -15.69 4.12 -8.06
N GLY A 87 -16.92 3.94 -7.57
CA GLY A 87 -17.40 2.62 -7.17
C GLY A 87 -16.60 1.98 -6.02
N SER A 88 -15.96 2.77 -5.16
CA SER A 88 -15.45 2.28 -3.87
C SER A 88 -16.57 2.31 -2.81
N HIS A 89 -16.51 1.39 -1.85
CA HIS A 89 -17.60 1.16 -0.91
C HIS A 89 -17.10 1.10 0.53
N ILE A 90 -17.82 1.77 1.44
CA ILE A 90 -17.56 1.75 2.87
C ILE A 90 -18.84 1.36 3.62
N PHE A 91 -18.77 0.30 4.43
CA PHE A 91 -19.91 -0.28 5.14
C PHE A 91 -19.66 -0.42 6.65
N GLY A 92 -20.73 -0.64 7.41
CA GLY A 92 -20.68 -0.84 8.86
C GLY A 92 -20.05 0.31 9.65
N ASN A 93 -19.63 0.00 10.87
CA ASN A 93 -18.88 0.90 11.74
C ASN A 93 -17.40 0.93 11.30
N THR A 94 -17.10 1.77 10.30
CA THR A 94 -15.78 1.85 9.67
C THR A 94 -15.21 3.26 9.80
N GLU A 95 -13.97 3.33 10.25
CA GLU A 95 -13.22 4.58 10.40
C GLU A 95 -11.95 4.53 9.55
N LEU A 96 -11.78 5.54 8.70
CA LEU A 96 -10.55 5.80 7.96
C LEU A 96 -9.87 7.04 8.53
N GLY A 97 -8.59 6.93 8.86
CA GLY A 97 -7.73 8.06 9.21
C GLY A 97 -7.53 9.02 8.04
N GLU A 98 -6.69 10.04 8.24
CA GLU A 98 -6.47 11.08 7.25
C GLU A 98 -5.76 10.55 5.99
N HIS A 99 -6.04 11.17 4.84
CA HIS A 99 -5.32 10.93 3.59
C HIS A 99 -5.31 9.48 3.10
N CYS A 100 -6.32 8.69 3.48
CA CYS A 100 -6.52 7.35 2.92
C CYS A 100 -7.04 7.42 1.48
N ILE A 101 -6.62 6.47 0.65
CA ILE A 101 -7.05 6.35 -0.74
C ILE A 101 -7.70 4.99 -0.94
N LEU A 102 -8.96 4.99 -1.36
CA LEU A 102 -9.68 3.78 -1.77
C LEU A 102 -9.79 3.78 -3.29
N MET A 103 -9.20 2.78 -3.93
CA MET A 103 -9.22 2.62 -5.39
C MET A 103 -10.55 2.05 -5.87
N THR A 104 -10.79 2.13 -7.18
CA THR A 104 -12.04 1.67 -7.80
C THR A 104 -12.38 0.24 -7.39
N GLY A 105 -13.63 0.03 -6.94
CA GLY A 105 -14.15 -1.27 -6.56
C GLY A 105 -13.66 -1.80 -5.21
N SER A 106 -12.83 -1.07 -4.46
CA SER A 106 -12.41 -1.49 -3.12
C SER A 106 -13.60 -1.47 -2.15
N VAL A 107 -13.66 -2.45 -1.24
CA VAL A 107 -14.70 -2.54 -0.20
C VAL A 107 -14.02 -2.52 1.17
N VAL A 108 -14.44 -1.59 2.04
CA VAL A 108 -13.92 -1.49 3.41
C VAL A 108 -15.06 -1.54 4.43
N GLY A 109 -14.97 -2.48 5.36
CA GLY A 109 -16.00 -2.75 6.35
C GLY A 109 -17.15 -3.61 5.82
N ASP A 110 -18.03 -3.98 6.74
CA ASP A 110 -19.21 -4.82 6.54
C ASP A 110 -20.18 -4.59 7.72
N ASP A 111 -21.47 -4.84 7.54
CA ASP A 111 -22.53 -4.48 8.49
C ASP A 111 -22.61 -5.40 9.72
N LEU A 112 -21.70 -6.39 9.86
CA LEU A 112 -21.65 -7.22 11.08
C LEU A 112 -21.22 -6.39 12.31
N PRO A 113 -21.71 -6.75 13.51
CA PRO A 113 -21.31 -6.12 14.77
C PRO A 113 -19.79 -6.04 14.97
N GLY A 114 -19.34 -5.02 15.69
CA GLY A 114 -17.93 -4.67 15.86
C GLY A 114 -17.51 -3.48 14.98
N ARG A 115 -16.24 -3.43 14.58
CA ARG A 115 -15.70 -2.28 13.81
C ARG A 115 -14.48 -2.62 12.95
N THR A 116 -14.24 -1.78 11.95
CA THR A 116 -13.01 -1.72 11.16
C THR A 116 -12.38 -0.35 11.34
N VAL A 117 -11.15 -0.28 11.81
CA VAL A 117 -10.39 0.97 11.90
C VAL A 117 -9.15 0.87 11.03
N VAL A 118 -8.93 1.88 10.21
CA VAL A 118 -7.77 2.04 9.34
C VAL A 118 -7.14 3.38 9.68
N GLY A 119 -5.84 3.38 9.98
CA GLY A 119 -5.06 4.58 10.28
C GLY A 119 -4.92 5.53 9.09
N CYS A 120 -3.96 6.44 9.17
CA CYS A 120 -3.72 7.48 8.16
C CYS A 120 -2.87 6.97 6.99
N ASN A 121 -2.99 7.64 5.84
CA ASN A 121 -2.13 7.46 4.68
C ASN A 121 -2.12 6.03 4.11
N ASN A 122 -3.18 5.26 4.32
CA ASN A 122 -3.32 3.92 3.75
C ASN A 122 -3.85 3.98 2.32
N ILE A 123 -3.34 3.10 1.45
CA ILE A 123 -3.84 2.92 0.10
C ILE A 123 -4.49 1.55 0.01
N ILE A 124 -5.79 1.52 -0.30
CA ILE A 124 -6.58 0.31 -0.49
C ILE A 124 -6.83 0.14 -1.99
N GLY A 125 -6.18 -0.87 -2.56
CA GLY A 125 -6.07 -1.13 -3.98
C GLY A 125 -7.38 -1.60 -4.63
N HIS A 126 -7.35 -1.69 -5.95
CA HIS A 126 -8.52 -2.02 -6.77
C HIS A 126 -9.12 -3.36 -6.33
N HIS A 127 -10.43 -3.37 -6.05
CA HIS A 127 -11.15 -4.56 -5.64
C HIS A 127 -10.56 -5.29 -4.41
N ALA A 128 -9.75 -4.62 -3.58
CA ALA A 128 -9.37 -5.15 -2.29
C ALA A 128 -10.59 -5.14 -1.36
N VAL A 129 -10.71 -6.16 -0.51
CA VAL A 129 -11.83 -6.36 0.41
C VAL A 129 -11.29 -6.44 1.82
N VAL A 130 -11.54 -5.41 2.63
CA VAL A 130 -10.90 -5.19 3.92
C VAL A 130 -11.94 -5.05 5.02
N GLY A 131 -11.84 -5.82 6.11
CA GLY A 131 -12.73 -5.70 7.25
C GLY A 131 -14.06 -6.44 7.11
N VAL A 132 -14.07 -7.54 6.36
CA VAL A 132 -15.25 -8.41 6.19
C VAL A 132 -15.25 -9.60 7.16
N LYS A 133 -16.38 -10.33 7.22
CA LYS A 133 -16.54 -11.57 8.00
C LYS A 133 -15.37 -12.54 7.82
N CYS A 134 -14.94 -13.18 8.89
CA CYS A 134 -13.97 -14.28 8.82
C CYS A 134 -14.56 -15.59 8.27
N GLN A 135 -13.66 -16.51 7.92
CA GLN A 135 -13.99 -17.83 7.42
C GLN A 135 -13.92 -18.92 8.51
N ASP A 136 -13.69 -18.56 9.77
CA ASP A 136 -13.70 -19.54 10.88
C ASP A 136 -15.11 -20.10 11.07
N LEU A 137 -15.25 -21.42 10.98
CA LEU A 137 -16.51 -22.12 11.22
C LEU A 137 -17.00 -21.97 12.68
N LYS A 138 -16.12 -21.57 13.60
CA LYS A 138 -16.44 -21.33 15.01
C LYS A 138 -16.99 -19.93 15.28
N TYR A 139 -16.95 -19.01 14.30
CA TYR A 139 -17.55 -17.69 14.45
C TYR A 139 -19.06 -17.82 14.67
N LYS A 140 -19.56 -17.17 15.73
CA LYS A 140 -20.98 -17.19 16.06
C LYS A 140 -21.68 -16.00 15.41
N PRO A 141 -22.78 -16.21 14.65
CA PRO A 141 -23.54 -15.11 14.08
C PRO A 141 -24.00 -14.13 15.15
N GLY A 142 -23.73 -12.85 14.93
CA GLY A 142 -24.07 -11.77 15.86
C GLY A 142 -22.94 -11.40 16.82
N ASP A 143 -21.87 -12.19 16.93
CA ASP A 143 -20.69 -11.80 17.71
C ASP A 143 -20.01 -10.60 17.05
N GLU A 144 -19.55 -9.67 17.89
CA GLU A 144 -18.70 -8.58 17.45
C GLU A 144 -17.37 -9.11 16.91
N CYS A 145 -16.89 -8.50 15.84
CA CYS A 145 -15.59 -8.81 15.24
C CYS A 145 -14.85 -7.52 14.84
N PHE A 146 -13.53 -7.58 14.93
CA PHE A 146 -12.67 -6.39 14.94
C PHE A 146 -11.50 -6.50 13.99
N LEU A 147 -11.17 -5.40 13.32
CA LEU A 147 -9.96 -5.20 12.53
C LEU A 147 -9.37 -3.82 12.86
N ASP A 148 -8.08 -3.80 13.20
CA ASP A 148 -7.29 -2.58 13.41
C ASP A 148 -6.12 -2.58 12.41
N ILE A 149 -6.04 -1.58 11.54
CA ILE A 149 -4.92 -1.34 10.62
C ILE A 149 -4.26 -0.01 11.01
N GLY A 150 -2.94 -0.01 11.15
CA GLY A 150 -2.11 1.17 11.42
C GLY A 150 -1.97 2.11 10.22
N ASP A 151 -0.86 2.83 10.15
CA ASP A 151 -0.64 3.90 9.20
C ASP A 151 0.24 3.48 8.01
N ASN A 152 0.13 4.19 6.90
CA ASN A 152 1.06 4.11 5.75
C ASN A 152 1.18 2.72 5.10
N ASN A 153 0.12 1.91 5.11
CA ASN A 153 0.12 0.62 4.42
C ASN A 153 -0.33 0.75 2.96
N ASP A 154 0.30 -0.01 2.07
CA ASP A 154 -0.12 -0.16 0.67
C ASP A 154 -0.71 -1.57 0.49
N ILE A 155 -2.04 -1.64 0.46
CA ILE A 155 -2.81 -2.89 0.35
C ILE A 155 -3.29 -3.03 -1.07
N ARG A 156 -2.64 -3.91 -1.84
CA ARG A 156 -2.80 -3.99 -3.28
C ARG A 156 -4.03 -4.79 -3.70
N GLU A 157 -4.29 -4.73 -5.01
CA GLU A 157 -5.49 -5.21 -5.66
C GLU A 157 -5.90 -6.63 -5.27
N HIS A 158 -7.21 -6.87 -5.12
CA HIS A 158 -7.80 -8.18 -4.79
C HIS A 158 -7.33 -8.82 -3.47
N SER A 159 -6.62 -8.08 -2.61
CA SER A 159 -6.28 -8.59 -1.28
C SER A 159 -7.54 -8.71 -0.41
N SER A 160 -7.57 -9.73 0.46
CA SER A 160 -8.66 -9.99 1.39
C SER A 160 -8.16 -9.97 2.83
N ILE A 161 -8.76 -9.13 3.67
CA ILE A 161 -8.38 -8.97 5.07
C ILE A 161 -9.62 -9.13 5.94
N HIS A 162 -9.60 -10.11 6.83
CA HIS A 162 -10.77 -10.52 7.60
C HIS A 162 -10.71 -9.99 9.03
N ARG A 163 -11.88 -9.67 9.60
CA ARG A 163 -12.04 -9.34 11.03
C ARG A 163 -11.78 -10.57 11.91
N SER A 164 -11.67 -10.36 13.22
CA SER A 164 -11.47 -11.45 14.19
C SER A 164 -12.55 -12.52 14.18
N SER A 165 -12.23 -13.69 14.74
CA SER A 165 -13.18 -14.78 14.94
C SER A 165 -14.00 -14.63 16.23
N LYS A 166 -13.55 -13.78 17.16
CA LYS A 166 -14.13 -13.61 18.50
C LYS A 166 -14.15 -12.13 18.89
N SER A 167 -15.15 -11.75 19.69
CA SER A 167 -15.27 -10.39 20.24
C SER A 167 -14.16 -10.02 21.22
N SER A 168 -13.49 -11.01 21.81
CA SER A 168 -12.35 -10.78 22.71
C SER A 168 -11.03 -10.52 21.98
N ASP A 169 -10.99 -10.69 20.65
CA ASP A 169 -9.78 -10.61 19.84
C ASP A 169 -10.00 -9.68 18.63
N ARG A 170 -8.94 -9.41 17.87
CA ARG A 170 -8.94 -8.53 16.70
C ARG A 170 -7.88 -8.94 15.70
N THR A 171 -8.14 -8.82 14.42
CA THR A 171 -7.06 -8.82 13.43
C THR A 171 -6.31 -7.50 13.53
N VAL A 172 -4.98 -7.53 13.55
CA VAL A 172 -4.12 -6.33 13.65
C VAL A 172 -3.13 -6.30 12.51
N ILE A 173 -3.03 -5.16 11.86
CA ILE A 173 -1.95 -4.83 10.92
C ILE A 173 -1.30 -3.55 11.40
N GLY A 174 0.02 -3.57 11.57
CA GLY A 174 0.79 -2.41 11.98
C GLY A 174 1.01 -1.41 10.85
N ASP A 175 2.16 -0.74 10.88
CA ASP A 175 2.46 0.39 10.01
C ASP A 175 3.41 0.03 8.86
N ASN A 176 3.36 0.80 7.78
CA ASN A 176 4.35 0.79 6.69
C ASN A 176 4.51 -0.60 6.03
N ASN A 177 3.44 -1.37 5.93
CA ASN A 177 3.47 -2.66 5.25
C ASN A 177 3.10 -2.50 3.76
N LEU A 178 3.75 -3.28 2.91
CA LEU A 178 3.34 -3.50 1.53
C LEU A 178 2.70 -4.88 1.42
N ILE A 179 1.41 -4.92 1.17
CA ILE A 179 0.62 -6.14 1.00
C ILE A 179 0.29 -6.26 -0.49
N MET A 180 1.08 -7.02 -1.25
CA MET A 180 0.92 -7.09 -2.71
C MET A 180 -0.36 -7.84 -3.13
N GLY A 181 -0.63 -7.88 -4.44
CA GLY A 181 -1.94 -8.27 -4.96
C GLY A 181 -2.37 -9.69 -4.57
N SER A 182 -3.67 -9.85 -4.33
CA SER A 182 -4.30 -11.14 -4.00
C SER A 182 -3.75 -11.81 -2.73
N CYS A 183 -3.22 -11.05 -1.77
CA CYS A 183 -2.91 -11.61 -0.46
C CYS A 183 -4.18 -11.94 0.33
N HIS A 184 -4.07 -12.88 1.26
CA HIS A 184 -5.12 -13.23 2.21
C HIS A 184 -4.59 -13.09 3.64
N ILE A 185 -5.28 -12.29 4.46
CA ILE A 185 -5.01 -12.17 5.89
C ILE A 185 -6.26 -12.63 6.62
N ALA A 186 -6.18 -13.84 7.19
CA ALA A 186 -7.26 -14.42 7.94
C ALA A 186 -7.52 -13.68 9.26
N HIS A 187 -8.55 -14.13 9.97
CA HIS A 187 -8.92 -13.63 11.28
C HIS A 187 -7.79 -13.75 12.31
N ASP A 188 -7.75 -12.81 13.24
CA ASP A 188 -6.89 -12.84 14.43
C ASP A 188 -5.37 -12.78 14.14
N CYS A 189 -4.97 -12.55 12.88
CA CYS A 189 -3.57 -12.30 12.52
C CYS A 189 -3.04 -11.06 13.23
N LYS A 190 -1.75 -11.06 13.59
CA LYS A 190 -1.06 -9.90 14.18
C LYS A 190 0.15 -9.53 13.33
N VAL A 191 -0.10 -8.80 12.26
CA VAL A 191 0.93 -8.25 11.37
C VAL A 191 1.57 -7.03 12.03
N GLY A 192 2.90 -7.07 12.19
CA GLY A 192 3.67 -5.95 12.72
C GLY A 192 3.94 -4.85 11.67
N ASN A 193 5.06 -4.16 11.80
CA ASN A 193 5.41 -3.02 10.93
C ASN A 193 6.49 -3.38 9.90
N ASN A 194 6.56 -2.62 8.81
CA ASN A 194 7.62 -2.69 7.79
C ASN A 194 7.75 -4.07 7.14
N ASN A 195 6.63 -4.76 6.88
CA ASN A 195 6.62 -6.06 6.20
C ASN A 195 6.28 -5.91 4.73
N ILE A 196 6.74 -6.87 3.93
CA ILE A 196 6.43 -6.95 2.50
C ILE A 196 5.91 -8.36 2.22
N PHE A 197 4.65 -8.44 1.83
CA PHE A 197 4.01 -9.69 1.43
C PHE A 197 3.90 -9.70 -0.09
N ALA A 198 4.55 -10.67 -0.73
CA ALA A 198 4.46 -10.85 -2.18
C ALA A 198 3.05 -11.30 -2.59
N ASN A 199 2.72 -11.17 -3.88
CA ASN A 199 1.41 -11.56 -4.40
C ASN A 199 1.00 -12.96 -3.92
N ASN A 200 -0.28 -13.17 -3.64
CA ASN A 200 -0.81 -14.47 -3.23
C ASN A 200 -0.24 -15.02 -1.91
N THR A 201 0.38 -14.20 -1.06
CA THR A 201 0.73 -14.63 0.31
C THR A 201 -0.55 -14.91 1.09
N LEU A 202 -0.63 -16.08 1.73
CA LEU A 202 -1.77 -16.51 2.52
C LEU A 202 -1.34 -16.64 3.99
N LEU A 203 -1.89 -15.80 4.86
CA LEU A 203 -1.72 -15.90 6.32
C LEU A 203 -2.96 -16.56 6.92
N ALA A 204 -2.77 -17.71 7.55
CA ALA A 204 -3.82 -18.40 8.29
C ALA A 204 -4.14 -17.69 9.62
N GLY A 205 -5.23 -18.09 10.28
CA GLY A 205 -5.63 -17.45 11.54
C GLY A 205 -4.58 -17.63 12.65
N HIS A 206 -4.43 -16.61 13.51
CA HIS A 206 -3.50 -16.59 14.67
C HIS A 206 -1.99 -16.64 14.34
N VAL A 207 -1.59 -16.19 13.16
CA VAL A 207 -0.20 -16.22 12.72
C VAL A 207 0.56 -15.00 13.26
N MET A 208 1.42 -15.21 14.26
CA MET A 208 2.53 -14.29 14.59
C MET A 208 3.89 -14.85 14.13
N VAL A 209 4.05 -16.18 14.19
CA VAL A 209 5.32 -16.86 13.89
C VAL A 209 5.66 -16.77 12.41
N GLU A 210 4.69 -16.98 11.51
CA GLU A 210 4.98 -16.97 10.06
C GLU A 210 5.38 -15.56 9.56
N ILE A 211 4.97 -14.49 10.24
CA ILE A 211 5.35 -13.11 9.86
C ILE A 211 6.83 -12.84 10.12
N ASN A 212 7.37 -13.31 11.25
CA ASN A 212 8.81 -13.19 11.53
C ASN A 212 9.62 -13.96 10.48
N SER A 213 9.16 -15.17 10.15
CA SER A 213 9.79 -16.00 9.13
C SER A 213 9.70 -15.39 7.73
N LEU A 214 8.56 -14.78 7.36
CA LEU A 214 8.41 -14.02 6.12
C LEU A 214 9.37 -12.84 6.06
N ARG A 215 9.50 -12.08 7.16
CA ARG A 215 10.45 -10.96 7.24
C ARG A 215 11.90 -11.44 7.10
N MET A 216 12.26 -12.55 7.73
CA MET A 216 13.58 -13.18 7.60
C MET A 216 13.85 -13.63 6.16
N ALA A 217 12.91 -14.33 5.55
CA ALA A 217 12.99 -14.76 4.17
C ALA A 217 13.10 -13.57 3.19
N TYR A 218 12.28 -12.54 3.37
CA TYR A 218 12.33 -11.34 2.54
C TYR A 218 13.69 -10.63 2.63
N ARG A 219 14.22 -10.43 3.85
CA ARG A 219 15.54 -9.82 4.06
C ARG A 219 16.64 -10.62 3.37
N LYS A 220 16.61 -11.95 3.48
CA LYS A 220 17.56 -12.84 2.78
C LYS A 220 17.49 -12.67 1.25
N ILE A 221 16.29 -12.53 0.68
CA ILE A 221 16.12 -12.43 -0.78
C ILE A 221 16.46 -11.02 -1.31
N PHE A 222 16.03 -9.97 -0.62
CA PHE A 222 16.00 -8.60 -1.16
C PHE A 222 16.96 -7.60 -0.52
N MET A 223 17.48 -7.88 0.68
CA MET A 223 18.36 -6.96 1.42
C MET A 223 19.73 -7.59 1.71
N PRO A 224 20.54 -7.86 0.68
CA PRO A 224 21.88 -8.38 0.87
C PRO A 224 22.76 -7.38 1.63
N VAL A 225 23.49 -7.87 2.64
CA VAL A 225 24.34 -7.03 3.50
C VAL A 225 25.69 -6.70 2.84
N ASP A 226 26.15 -7.51 1.88
CA ASP A 226 27.49 -7.42 1.30
C ASP A 226 27.48 -7.21 -0.22
N ALA A 227 28.47 -6.46 -0.73
CA ALA A 227 28.66 -6.20 -2.16
C ALA A 227 29.00 -7.46 -2.99
N ASN A 228 29.40 -8.56 -2.32
CA ASN A 228 29.64 -9.90 -2.89
C ASN A 228 28.46 -10.86 -2.63
N SER A 229 27.26 -10.35 -2.33
CA SER A 229 26.11 -11.19 -2.03
C SER A 229 25.78 -12.14 -3.19
N ALA A 230 25.39 -13.36 -2.83
CA ALA A 230 24.82 -14.34 -3.74
C ALA A 230 23.78 -13.71 -4.69
N SER A 231 23.73 -14.21 -5.92
CA SER A 231 22.78 -13.78 -6.94
C SER A 231 21.34 -13.91 -6.43
N PHE A 232 20.41 -13.19 -7.06
CA PHE A 232 19.01 -13.22 -6.65
C PHE A 232 18.42 -14.64 -6.60
N GLU A 233 18.76 -15.48 -7.59
CA GLU A 233 18.34 -16.89 -7.65
C GLU A 233 18.97 -17.74 -6.55
N GLU A 234 20.26 -17.54 -6.26
CA GLU A 234 20.92 -18.25 -5.15
C GLU A 234 20.28 -17.89 -3.81
N ARG A 235 19.91 -16.62 -3.59
CA ARG A 235 19.23 -16.20 -2.36
C ARG A 235 17.81 -16.77 -2.23
N LEU A 236 17.09 -16.93 -3.35
CA LEU A 236 15.82 -17.66 -3.36
C LEU A 236 16.04 -19.13 -2.97
N ALA A 237 17.02 -19.79 -3.58
CA ALA A 237 17.35 -21.19 -3.26
C ALA A 237 17.79 -21.36 -1.79
N GLU A 238 18.53 -20.40 -1.23
CA GLU A 238 18.90 -20.40 0.19
C GLU A 238 17.69 -20.36 1.12
N VAL A 239 16.66 -19.57 0.80
CA VAL A 239 15.43 -19.54 1.61
C VAL A 239 14.69 -20.86 1.54
N GLU A 240 14.67 -21.52 0.38
CA GLU A 240 14.02 -22.82 0.21
C GLU A 240 14.76 -23.99 0.84
N GLN A 241 16.07 -23.86 1.03
CA GLN A 241 16.89 -24.86 1.71
C GLN A 241 17.03 -24.57 3.21
N ASN A 242 16.52 -23.43 3.68
CA ASN A 242 16.63 -23.04 5.07
C ASN A 242 15.68 -23.88 5.94
N GLU A 243 16.22 -24.70 6.83
CA GLU A 243 15.46 -25.63 7.67
C GLU A 243 14.36 -24.94 8.51
N GLU A 244 14.57 -23.69 8.93
CA GLU A 244 13.61 -22.92 9.73
C GLU A 244 12.51 -22.25 8.89
N LEU A 245 12.74 -22.02 7.59
CA LEU A 245 11.85 -21.23 6.74
C LEU A 245 11.13 -22.06 5.67
N ALA A 246 11.77 -23.10 5.16
CA ALA A 246 11.33 -23.88 4.00
C ALA A 246 10.04 -24.69 4.22
N HIS A 247 9.63 -24.87 5.47
CA HIS A 247 8.41 -25.61 5.82
C HIS A 247 7.24 -24.67 6.14
N ILE A 248 7.46 -23.36 6.16
CA ILE A 248 6.44 -22.38 6.54
C ILE A 248 5.60 -22.05 5.30
N PRO A 249 4.29 -22.39 5.28
CA PRO A 249 3.47 -22.28 4.07
C PRO A 249 3.49 -20.88 3.46
N ALA A 250 3.43 -19.84 4.29
CA ALA A 250 3.45 -18.46 3.82
C ALA A 250 4.79 -18.08 3.16
N VAL A 251 5.92 -18.56 3.69
CA VAL A 251 7.25 -18.37 3.08
C VAL A 251 7.33 -19.10 1.74
N CYS A 252 6.84 -20.34 1.68
CA CYS A 252 6.81 -21.11 0.43
C CYS A 252 5.95 -20.41 -0.64
N SER A 253 4.75 -19.93 -0.28
CA SER A 253 3.89 -19.16 -1.19
C SER A 253 4.56 -17.87 -1.66
N MET A 254 5.25 -17.16 -0.76
CA MET A 254 6.01 -15.96 -1.12
C MET A 254 7.11 -16.27 -2.14
N VAL A 255 7.95 -17.28 -1.87
CA VAL A 255 9.04 -17.69 -2.77
C VAL A 255 8.49 -18.14 -4.13
N GLN A 256 7.42 -18.94 -4.12
CA GLN A 256 6.78 -19.39 -5.35
C GLN A 256 6.20 -18.23 -6.16
N SER A 257 5.59 -17.25 -5.50
CA SER A 257 5.06 -16.04 -6.13
C SER A 257 6.15 -15.20 -6.79
N ILE A 258 7.29 -15.07 -6.11
CA ILE A 258 8.48 -14.42 -6.66
C ILE A 258 8.94 -15.17 -7.91
N ARG A 259 9.12 -16.49 -7.86
CA ARG A 259 9.51 -17.30 -9.03
C ARG A 259 8.54 -17.18 -10.19
N ASN A 260 7.24 -17.27 -9.92
CA ASN A 260 6.19 -17.10 -10.92
C ASN A 260 6.26 -15.73 -11.61
N SER A 261 6.85 -14.72 -10.97
CA SER A 261 7.05 -13.41 -11.57
C SER A 261 8.22 -13.36 -12.57
N PHE A 262 9.13 -14.35 -12.54
CA PHE A 262 10.27 -14.49 -13.45
C PHE A 262 10.12 -15.65 -14.46
N SER A 263 8.95 -16.30 -14.53
CA SER A 263 8.68 -17.31 -15.56
C SER A 263 8.73 -16.72 -16.97
N GLU A 264 8.78 -17.58 -17.99
CA GLU A 264 8.67 -17.16 -19.39
C GLU A 264 7.45 -16.24 -19.58
N ASP A 265 7.63 -15.19 -20.39
CA ASP A 265 6.65 -14.11 -20.67
C ASP A 265 6.28 -13.18 -19.49
N ARG A 266 7.00 -13.23 -18.36
CA ARG A 266 6.78 -12.33 -17.21
C ARG A 266 7.89 -11.27 -17.08
N ARG A 267 7.52 -10.08 -16.59
CA ARG A 267 8.41 -8.90 -16.51
C ARG A 267 9.32 -8.87 -15.27
N GLY A 268 9.34 -9.93 -14.48
CA GLY A 268 9.93 -9.91 -13.15
C GLY A 268 9.06 -9.15 -12.14
N ILE A 269 9.62 -8.95 -10.96
CA ILE A 269 9.05 -8.11 -9.90
C ILE A 269 9.50 -6.65 -10.05
N CYS A 270 8.68 -5.70 -9.59
CA CYS A 270 9.06 -4.30 -9.56
C CYS A 270 10.34 -4.12 -8.72
N LYS A 271 11.37 -3.49 -9.28
CA LYS A 271 12.55 -3.07 -8.50
C LYS A 271 12.09 -2.08 -7.43
N PHE A 272 12.32 -2.44 -6.16
CA PHE A 272 12.10 -1.56 -5.03
C PHE A 272 12.97 -0.31 -5.23
N ARG A 273 12.37 0.83 -5.62
CA ARG A 273 13.05 2.12 -5.50
C ARG A 273 13.11 2.40 -4.00
N HIS A 274 14.32 2.60 -3.47
CA HIS A 274 14.49 3.24 -2.16
C HIS A 274 13.71 4.55 -2.21
N TRP A 275 12.60 4.61 -1.49
CA TRP A 275 12.02 5.88 -1.07
C TRP A 275 12.90 6.31 0.10
N ILE A 276 13.85 7.21 -0.21
CA ILE A 276 14.57 8.02 0.78
C ILE A 276 13.56 8.97 1.41
#